data_AF-A0A1E3QA90-F1
#
_entry.id   AF-A0A1E3QA90-F1
#
_cell.length_a   1.000
_cell.length_b   1.000
_cell.length_c   1.000
_cell.angle_alpha   90.00
_cell.angle_beta   90.00
_cell.angle_gamma   90.00
#
_symmetry.space_group_name_H-M   'P 1'
#
loop_
_entity.id
_entity.type
_entity.pdbx_description
1 polymer ?
#
loop_
_entity_poly.entity_id
_entity_poly.type
_entity_poly.pdbx_seq_one_letter_code
_entity_poly.pdbx_strand_id
1 'polypeptide(L)'
;MDFILRCNNQHCRCLLTQQGVVTTCCHIFCIKCSNKVFGVSKICPACDTPLDNPDDISLTLLNPTEEYKSSVLAGLSPAIISEISTRALSFWSYQYSQELLYQEFIVKSLSEKIDQVVQDRDRIARAADADIDSLKRHMNALKNERETLSKKNSELVDSLHDKSRQFAKLQALYDKLKRKMLLGSMQNAADEIVNNPNSAAAGGFEILNTSLASDRAVIGGNSLYREHSYFDCN
;
A
#
# COMPACT_ATOMS: atom_id res chain seq x y z
N MET A 1 -14.36 -42.63 -17.81
CA MET A 1 -13.10 -42.45 -17.05
C MET A 1 -13.24 -43.28 -15.81
N ASP A 2 -12.40 -44.29 -15.64
CA ASP A 2 -12.46 -45.17 -14.47
C ASP A 2 -11.97 -44.41 -13.23
N PHE A 3 -12.60 -44.68 -12.09
CA PHE A 3 -12.23 -44.04 -10.82
C PHE A 3 -10.85 -44.53 -10.37
N ILE A 4 -9.91 -43.62 -10.17
CA ILE A 4 -8.55 -43.94 -9.73
C ILE A 4 -8.46 -43.76 -8.21
N LEU A 5 -8.03 -44.81 -7.52
CA LEU A 5 -7.83 -44.77 -6.07
C LEU A 5 -6.74 -43.76 -5.68
N ARG A 6 -6.95 -43.10 -4.55
CA ARG A 6 -6.02 -42.14 -3.95
C ARG A 6 -5.67 -42.57 -2.54
N CYS A 7 -4.46 -42.25 -2.10
CA CYS A 7 -4.06 -42.48 -0.72
C CYS A 7 -5.03 -41.80 0.26
N ASN A 8 -5.59 -42.52 1.23
CA ASN A 8 -6.51 -41.97 2.22
C ASN A 8 -5.82 -41.11 3.30
N ASN A 9 -4.49 -40.99 3.28
CA ASN A 9 -3.82 -39.93 4.04
C ASN A 9 -4.14 -38.58 3.38
N GLN A 10 -4.87 -37.72 4.10
CA GLN A 10 -5.38 -36.43 3.64
C GLN A 10 -4.28 -35.46 3.18
N HIS A 11 -3.07 -35.56 3.73
CA HIS A 11 -1.94 -34.73 3.31
C HIS A 11 -1.19 -35.30 2.10
N CYS A 12 -1.38 -36.58 1.77
CA CYS A 12 -0.67 -37.24 0.67
C CYS A 12 -1.51 -37.30 -0.60
N ARG A 13 -2.68 -37.96 -0.55
CA ARG A 13 -3.69 -38.04 -1.63
C ARG A 13 -3.15 -38.43 -3.03
N CYS A 14 -1.96 -39.02 -3.09
CA CYS A 14 -1.34 -39.41 -4.35
C CYS A 14 -2.15 -40.52 -5.03
N LEU A 15 -2.12 -40.53 -6.36
CA LEU A 15 -2.77 -41.58 -7.16
C LEU A 15 -2.11 -42.93 -6.90
N LEU A 16 -2.93 -43.97 -6.78
CA LEU A 16 -2.51 -45.35 -6.59
C LEU A 16 -2.80 -46.12 -7.87
N THR A 17 -1.76 -46.43 -8.64
CA THR A 17 -1.90 -47.01 -9.99
C THR A 17 -1.46 -48.47 -10.07
N GLN A 18 -0.43 -48.85 -9.33
CA GLN A 18 0.12 -50.22 -9.40
C GLN A 18 -0.11 -51.01 -8.12
N GLN A 19 0.17 -50.40 -6.97
CA GLN A 19 0.11 -51.06 -5.67
C GLN A 19 -0.41 -50.11 -4.60
N GLY A 20 -1.08 -50.67 -3.61
CA GLY A 20 -1.55 -49.95 -2.42
C GLY A 20 -1.64 -50.89 -1.24
N VAL A 21 -1.62 -50.33 -0.03
CA VAL A 21 -1.85 -51.08 1.21
C VAL A 21 -3.28 -50.84 1.64
N VAL A 22 -4.10 -51.89 1.59
CA VAL A 22 -5.52 -51.90 1.92
C VAL A 22 -5.71 -52.41 3.35
N THR A 23 -6.73 -51.89 4.02
CA THR A 23 -7.09 -52.28 5.38
C THR A 23 -8.52 -52.83 5.43
N THR A 24 -8.83 -53.66 6.43
CA THR A 24 -10.17 -54.23 6.63
C THR A 24 -11.23 -53.17 6.95
N CYS A 25 -10.83 -52.01 7.47
CA CYS A 25 -11.70 -50.84 7.65
C CYS A 25 -11.93 -50.01 6.36
N CYS A 26 -11.71 -50.62 5.20
CA CYS A 26 -11.92 -50.04 3.86
C CYS A 26 -11.02 -48.86 3.47
N HIS A 27 -9.90 -48.62 4.16
CA HIS A 27 -8.92 -47.59 3.76
C HIS A 27 -7.77 -48.16 2.94
N ILE A 28 -7.23 -47.36 2.03
CA ILE A 28 -6.08 -47.66 1.19
C ILE A 28 -5.02 -46.55 1.27
N PHE A 29 -3.75 -46.95 1.36
CA PHE A 29 -2.62 -46.04 1.48
C PHE A 29 -1.53 -46.35 0.45
N CYS A 30 -0.75 -45.34 0.07
CA CYS A 30 0.48 -45.58 -0.67
C CYS A 30 1.51 -46.26 0.22
N ILE A 31 2.44 -47.01 -0.38
CA ILE A 31 3.48 -47.75 0.34
C ILE A 31 4.28 -46.83 1.27
N LYS A 32 4.59 -45.60 0.82
CA LYS A 32 5.34 -44.63 1.62
C LYS A 32 4.60 -44.21 2.90
N CYS A 33 3.29 -43.99 2.83
CA CYS A 33 2.48 -43.64 3.99
C CYS A 33 2.28 -44.85 4.91
N SER A 34 1.99 -46.02 4.34
CA SER A 34 1.85 -47.28 5.06
C SER A 34 3.07 -47.59 5.91
N ASN A 35 4.27 -47.57 5.31
CA ASN A 35 5.52 -47.91 6.01
C ASN A 35 5.84 -46.98 7.17
N LYS A 36 5.39 -45.71 7.09
CA LYS A 36 5.59 -44.75 8.19
C LYS A 36 4.68 -45.01 9.38
N VAL A 37 3.45 -45.47 9.15
CA VAL A 37 2.43 -45.59 10.20
C VAL A 37 2.42 -47.00 10.77
N PHE A 38 2.26 -48.01 9.92
CA PHE A 38 2.06 -49.39 10.36
C PHE A 38 3.34 -50.07 10.85
N GLY A 39 4.51 -49.46 10.62
CA GLY A 39 5.76 -49.87 11.26
C GLY A 39 5.86 -49.47 12.74
N VAL A 40 5.00 -48.55 13.21
CA VAL A 40 5.02 -48.00 14.57
C VAL A 40 3.78 -48.43 15.36
N SER A 41 2.59 -48.34 14.75
CA SER A 41 1.32 -48.67 15.38
C SER A 41 0.39 -49.35 14.39
N LYS A 42 -0.32 -50.40 14.81
CA LYS A 42 -1.38 -51.05 14.01
C LYS A 42 -2.72 -50.33 14.18
N ILE A 43 -2.74 -49.02 13.94
CA ILE A 43 -3.95 -48.19 14.00
C ILE A 43 -4.13 -47.52 12.65
N CYS A 44 -5.34 -47.59 12.09
CA CYS A 44 -5.65 -46.95 10.81
C CYS A 44 -5.52 -45.42 10.94
N PRO A 45 -4.64 -44.75 10.16
CA PRO A 45 -4.44 -43.31 10.27
C PRO A 45 -5.59 -42.47 9.70
N ALA A 46 -6.63 -43.11 9.14
CA ALA A 46 -7.79 -42.42 8.57
C ALA A 46 -9.04 -42.48 9.45
N CYS A 47 -9.19 -43.51 10.28
CA CYS A 47 -10.40 -43.72 11.10
C CYS A 47 -10.11 -44.26 12.51
N ASP A 48 -8.84 -44.31 12.90
CA ASP A 48 -8.37 -44.73 14.23
C ASP A 48 -8.77 -46.14 14.66
N THR A 49 -9.25 -46.97 13.72
CA THR A 49 -9.59 -48.37 14.00
C THR A 49 -8.31 -49.18 14.28
N PRO A 50 -8.23 -49.91 15.40
CA PRO A 50 -7.17 -50.88 15.65
C PRO A 50 -7.19 -52.02 14.62
N LEU A 51 -6.02 -52.43 14.15
CA LEU A 51 -5.81 -53.41 13.07
C LEU A 51 -4.94 -54.56 13.58
N ASP A 52 -5.40 -55.24 14.62
CA ASP A 52 -4.60 -56.20 15.38
C ASP A 52 -4.47 -57.57 14.68
N ASN A 53 -5.41 -57.91 13.80
CA ASN A 53 -5.42 -59.22 13.13
C ASN A 53 -4.35 -59.28 12.04
N PRO A 54 -3.82 -60.48 11.72
CA PRO A 54 -2.79 -60.64 10.70
C PRO A 54 -3.18 -60.11 9.32
N ASP A 55 -4.45 -60.26 8.94
CA ASP A 55 -4.98 -59.89 7.62
C ASP A 55 -5.65 -58.50 7.59
N ASP A 56 -5.56 -57.73 8.68
CA ASP A 56 -6.16 -56.38 8.75
C ASP A 56 -5.46 -55.37 7.84
N ILE A 57 -4.24 -55.67 7.41
CA ILE A 57 -3.40 -54.84 6.56
C ILE A 57 -2.79 -55.72 5.47
N SER A 58 -3.14 -55.47 4.20
CA SER A 58 -2.65 -56.24 3.07
C SER A 58 -2.09 -55.34 1.98
N LEU A 59 -0.94 -55.72 1.41
CA LEU A 59 -0.48 -55.16 0.15
C LEU A 59 -1.34 -55.72 -0.99
N THR A 60 -1.80 -54.85 -1.88
CA THR A 60 -2.68 -55.20 -3.00
C THR A 60 -2.08 -54.69 -4.31
N LEU A 61 -2.05 -55.58 -5.31
CA LEU A 61 -1.79 -55.20 -6.70
C LEU A 61 -3.09 -54.65 -7.31
N LEU A 62 -3.06 -53.39 -7.74
CA LEU A 62 -4.25 -52.70 -8.26
C LEU A 62 -4.50 -53.01 -9.74
N ASN A 63 -3.48 -53.50 -10.44
CA ASN A 63 -3.59 -53.97 -11.81
C ASN A 63 -2.93 -55.35 -11.96
N PRO A 64 -3.58 -56.43 -11.51
CA PRO A 64 -3.05 -57.79 -11.63
C PRO A 64 -3.12 -58.31 -13.08
N THR A 65 -2.33 -59.35 -13.40
CA THR A 65 -2.36 -60.01 -14.72
C THR A 65 -3.64 -60.83 -14.92
N GLU A 66 -3.98 -61.15 -16.17
CA GLU A 66 -5.18 -61.95 -16.49
C GLU A 66 -5.11 -63.36 -15.89
N GLU A 67 -3.90 -63.94 -15.81
CA GLU A 67 -3.67 -65.25 -15.20
C GLU A 67 -3.93 -65.22 -13.69
N TYR A 68 -3.55 -64.14 -13.01
CA TYR A 68 -3.84 -63.95 -11.60
C TYR A 68 -5.34 -63.78 -11.35
N LYS A 69 -6.02 -62.96 -12.16
CA LYS A 69 -7.49 -62.78 -12.08
C LYS A 69 -8.23 -64.11 -12.23
N SER A 70 -7.76 -64.99 -13.11
CA SER A 70 -8.36 -66.29 -13.38
C SER A 70 -8.13 -67.31 -12.25
N SER A 71 -7.04 -67.17 -11.50
CA SER A 71 -6.61 -68.17 -10.50
C SER A 71 -6.91 -67.79 -9.06
N VAL A 72 -6.97 -66.50 -8.72
CA VAL A 72 -7.04 -66.01 -7.33
C VAL A 72 -8.27 -66.50 -6.55
N LEU A 73 -9.38 -66.79 -7.23
CA LEU A 73 -10.61 -67.32 -6.61
C LEU A 73 -10.89 -68.79 -6.97
N ALA A 74 -10.03 -69.43 -7.77
CA ALA A 74 -10.24 -70.81 -8.21
C ALA A 74 -10.12 -71.79 -7.02
N GLY A 75 -11.08 -72.70 -6.90
CA GLY A 75 -11.16 -73.68 -5.79
C GLY A 75 -11.95 -73.21 -4.57
N LEU A 76 -12.40 -71.95 -4.53
CA LEU A 76 -13.33 -71.46 -3.50
C LEU A 76 -14.78 -71.83 -3.81
N SER A 77 -15.60 -71.98 -2.77
CA SER A 77 -17.04 -72.22 -2.96
C SER A 77 -17.74 -70.98 -3.51
N PRO A 78 -18.85 -71.12 -4.26
CA PRO A 78 -19.62 -69.97 -4.76
C PRO A 78 -20.04 -68.98 -3.66
N ALA A 79 -20.32 -69.48 -2.46
CA ALA A 79 -20.66 -68.65 -1.30
C ALA A 79 -19.50 -67.71 -0.90
N ILE A 80 -18.28 -68.26 -0.78
CA ILE A 80 -17.08 -67.48 -0.44
C ILE A 80 -16.77 -66.47 -1.55
N ILE A 81 -16.87 -66.87 -2.81
CA ILE A 81 -16.64 -65.99 -3.97
C ILE A 81 -17.59 -64.78 -3.93
N SER A 82 -18.88 -65.03 -3.65
CA SER A 82 -19.89 -63.98 -3.53
C SER A 82 -19.62 -63.04 -2.36
N GLU A 83 -19.20 -63.58 -1.21
CA GLU A 83 -18.83 -62.81 -0.03
C GLU A 83 -17.63 -61.89 -0.29
N ILE A 84 -16.56 -62.41 -0.92
CA ILE A 84 -15.39 -61.62 -1.32
C ILE A 84 -15.80 -60.51 -2.28
N SER A 85 -16.62 -60.84 -3.29
CA SER A 85 -17.10 -59.86 -4.28
C SER A 85 -17.90 -58.74 -3.62
N THR A 86 -18.78 -59.07 -2.68
CA THR A 86 -19.59 -58.10 -1.94
C THR A 86 -18.73 -57.15 -1.10
N ARG A 87 -17.70 -57.69 -0.42
CA ARG A 87 -16.74 -56.88 0.34
C ARG A 87 -15.91 -55.97 -0.56
N ALA A 88 -15.44 -56.47 -1.70
CA ALA A 88 -14.71 -55.68 -2.68
C ALA A 88 -15.55 -54.52 -3.23
N LEU A 89 -16.83 -54.78 -3.56
CA LEU A 89 -17.75 -53.72 -3.99
C LEU A 89 -17.98 -52.69 -2.87
N SER A 90 -18.16 -53.15 -1.63
CA SER A 90 -18.32 -52.27 -0.46
C SER A 90 -17.11 -51.35 -0.26
N PHE A 91 -15.89 -51.87 -0.46
CA PHE A 91 -14.67 -51.07 -0.45
C PHE A 91 -14.73 -49.96 -1.51
N TRP A 92 -15.08 -50.28 -2.76
CA TRP A 92 -15.17 -49.27 -3.83
C TRP A 92 -16.28 -48.25 -3.59
N SER A 93 -17.44 -48.67 -3.09
CA SER A 93 -18.52 -47.76 -2.69
C SER A 93 -18.05 -46.79 -1.62
N TYR A 94 -17.35 -47.28 -0.59
CA TYR A 94 -16.77 -46.43 0.45
C TYR A 94 -15.76 -45.43 -0.13
N GLN A 95 -14.82 -45.89 -0.97
CA GLN A 95 -13.82 -45.02 -1.59
C GLN A 95 -14.45 -43.93 -2.46
N TYR A 96 -15.51 -44.27 -3.20
CA TYR A 96 -16.24 -43.30 -4.01
C TYR A 96 -16.95 -42.24 -3.15
N SER A 97 -17.68 -42.68 -2.11
CA SER A 97 -18.34 -41.77 -1.17
C SER A 97 -17.35 -40.84 -0.47
N GLN A 98 -16.22 -41.37 -0.01
CA GLN A 98 -15.17 -40.57 0.64
C GLN A 98 -14.56 -39.54 -0.33
N GLU A 99 -14.33 -39.90 -1.59
CA GLU A 99 -13.83 -38.95 -2.59
C GLU A 99 -14.85 -37.86 -2.90
N LEU A 100 -16.13 -38.21 -3.02
CA LEU A 100 -17.20 -37.23 -3.24
C LEU A 100 -17.25 -36.20 -2.12
N LEU A 101 -17.26 -36.64 -0.86
CA LEU A 101 -17.25 -35.77 0.33
C LEU A 101 -16.00 -34.89 0.38
N TYR A 102 -14.84 -35.45 0.05
CA TYR A 102 -13.59 -34.69 -0.02
C TYR A 102 -13.67 -33.58 -1.08
N GLN A 103 -14.12 -33.90 -2.29
CA GLN A 103 -14.24 -32.91 -3.37
C GLN A 103 -15.27 -31.83 -3.03
N GLU A 104 -16.40 -32.20 -2.42
CA GLU A 104 -17.41 -31.24 -1.95
C GLU A 104 -16.84 -30.26 -0.92
N PHE A 105 -16.10 -30.77 0.07
CA PHE A 105 -15.43 -29.94 1.07
C PHE A 105 -14.42 -28.97 0.44
N ILE A 106 -13.59 -29.46 -0.49
CA ILE A 106 -12.60 -28.63 -1.18
C ILE A 106 -13.28 -27.53 -2.00
N VAL A 107 -14.34 -27.86 -2.75
CA VAL A 107 -15.11 -26.89 -3.52
C VAL A 107 -15.69 -25.81 -2.60
N LYS A 108 -16.33 -26.21 -1.50
CA LYS A 108 -16.89 -25.27 -0.51
C LYS A 108 -15.81 -24.35 0.07
N SER A 109 -14.69 -24.90 0.51
CA SER A 109 -13.59 -24.11 1.09
C SER A 109 -12.98 -23.14 0.07
N LEU A 110 -12.87 -23.54 -1.20
CA LEU A 110 -12.39 -22.67 -2.27
C LEU A 110 -13.40 -21.56 -2.59
N SER A 111 -14.70 -21.86 -2.61
CA SER A 111 -15.75 -20.86 -2.78
C SER A 111 -15.73 -19.81 -1.67
N GLU A 112 -15.61 -20.22 -0.40
CA GLU A 112 -15.50 -19.30 0.74
C GLU A 112 -14.27 -18.37 0.61
N LYS A 113 -13.12 -18.89 0.16
CA LYS A 113 -11.92 -18.09 -0.08
C LYS A 113 -12.10 -17.11 -1.24
N ILE A 114 -12.77 -17.52 -2.31
CA ILE A 114 -13.09 -16.64 -3.44
C ILE A 114 -13.96 -15.49 -2.96
N ASP A 115 -15.03 -15.79 -2.21
CA ASP A 115 -15.93 -14.77 -1.67
C ASP A 115 -15.19 -13.79 -0.76
N GLN A 116 -14.30 -14.29 0.10
CA GLN A 116 -13.45 -13.44 0.94
C GLN A 116 -12.56 -12.51 0.12
N VAL A 117 -11.87 -13.03 -0.88
CA VAL A 117 -10.98 -12.22 -1.75
C VAL A 117 -11.77 -11.18 -2.54
N VAL A 118 -12.98 -11.51 -3.02
CA VAL A 118 -13.87 -10.57 -3.71
C VAL A 118 -14.30 -9.45 -2.77
N GLN A 119 -14.71 -9.77 -1.54
CA GLN A 119 -15.09 -8.78 -0.54
C GLN A 119 -13.93 -7.84 -0.17
N ASP A 120 -12.73 -8.40 0.02
CA ASP A 120 -11.53 -7.61 0.32
C ASP A 120 -11.15 -6.69 -0.83
N ARG A 121 -11.23 -7.18 -2.08
CA ARG A 121 -11.03 -6.35 -3.27
C ARG A 121 -12.00 -5.18 -3.31
N ASP A 122 -13.29 -5.43 -3.11
CA ASP A 122 -14.32 -4.39 -3.16
C ASP A 122 -14.16 -3.37 -2.02
N ARG A 123 -13.70 -3.83 -0.85
CA ARG A 123 -13.35 -2.95 0.28
C ARG A 123 -12.17 -2.04 -0.08
N ILE A 124 -11.10 -2.58 -0.64
CA ILE A 124 -9.92 -1.81 -1.05
C ILE A 124 -10.27 -0.81 -2.14
N ALA A 125 -11.05 -1.23 -3.15
CA ALA A 125 -11.50 -0.34 -4.22
C ALA A 125 -12.28 0.87 -3.67
N ARG A 126 -13.27 0.62 -2.79
CA ARG A 126 -14.04 1.71 -2.15
C ARG A 126 -13.18 2.64 -1.30
N ALA A 127 -12.19 2.10 -0.58
CA ALA A 127 -11.27 2.92 0.21
C ALA A 127 -10.42 3.82 -0.68
N ALA A 128 -9.87 3.25 -1.77
CA ALA A 128 -9.09 4.01 -2.75
C ALA A 128 -9.92 5.11 -3.44
N ASP A 129 -11.17 4.82 -3.81
CA ASP A 129 -12.09 5.82 -4.38
C ASP A 129 -12.35 6.97 -3.39
N ALA A 130 -12.56 6.66 -2.12
CA ALA A 130 -12.75 7.66 -1.08
C ALA A 130 -11.50 8.55 -0.87
N ASP A 131 -10.31 7.96 -0.92
CA ASP A 131 -9.04 8.69 -0.83
C ASP A 131 -8.82 9.58 -2.06
N ILE A 132 -9.11 9.09 -3.26
CA ILE A 132 -9.08 9.86 -4.50
C ILE A 132 -9.99 11.09 -4.39
N ASP A 133 -11.22 10.91 -3.92
CA ASP A 133 -12.18 12.01 -3.76
C ASP A 133 -11.77 13.00 -2.67
N SER A 134 -11.16 12.52 -1.59
CA SER A 134 -10.58 13.37 -0.54
C SER A 134 -9.43 14.22 -1.08
N LEU A 135 -8.47 13.60 -1.77
CA LEU A 135 -7.32 14.28 -2.37
C LEU A 135 -7.75 15.29 -3.44
N LYS A 136 -8.71 14.95 -4.30
CA LYS A 136 -9.28 15.88 -5.28
C LYS A 136 -9.89 17.10 -4.61
N ARG A 137 -10.66 16.92 -3.53
CA ARG A 137 -11.24 18.03 -2.76
C ARG A 137 -10.15 18.92 -2.16
N HIS A 138 -9.13 18.33 -1.56
CA HIS A 138 -8.02 19.09 -0.97
C HIS A 138 -7.22 19.87 -2.02
N MET A 139 -6.92 19.24 -3.17
CA MET A 139 -6.24 19.88 -4.28
C MET A 139 -7.03 21.07 -4.82
N ASN A 140 -8.35 20.94 -4.98
CA ASN A 140 -9.21 22.04 -5.41
C ASN A 140 -9.25 23.18 -4.39
N ALA A 141 -9.29 22.88 -3.09
CA ALA A 141 -9.25 23.88 -2.04
C ALA A 141 -7.93 24.68 -2.07
N LEU A 142 -6.78 23.99 -2.13
CA LEU A 142 -5.46 24.61 -2.24
C LEU A 142 -5.32 25.44 -3.53
N LYS A 143 -5.88 24.97 -4.64
CA LYS A 143 -5.89 25.71 -5.91
C LYS A 143 -6.63 27.04 -5.77
N ASN A 144 -7.84 27.02 -5.18
CA ASN A 144 -8.64 28.22 -4.94
C ASN A 144 -7.96 29.19 -3.97
N GLU A 145 -7.32 28.66 -2.92
CA GLU A 145 -6.56 29.47 -1.96
C GLU A 145 -5.36 30.15 -2.64
N ARG A 146 -4.59 29.41 -3.45
CA ARG A 146 -3.48 29.95 -4.24
C ARG A 146 -3.94 31.07 -5.18
N GLU A 147 -5.06 30.88 -5.88
CA GLU A 147 -5.63 31.90 -6.78
C GLU A 147 -6.04 33.16 -5.99
N THR A 148 -6.65 32.98 -4.82
CA THR A 148 -7.03 34.08 -3.93
C THR A 148 -5.82 34.86 -3.41
N LEU A 149 -4.78 34.15 -2.94
CA LEU A 149 -3.54 34.75 -2.46
C LEU A 149 -2.79 35.46 -3.57
N SER A 150 -2.73 34.88 -4.77
CA SER A 150 -2.13 35.50 -5.95
C SER A 150 -2.80 36.83 -6.30
N LYS A 151 -4.14 36.86 -6.30
CA LYS A 151 -4.91 38.09 -6.54
C LYS A 151 -4.62 39.16 -5.47
N LYS A 152 -4.68 38.79 -4.19
CA LYS A 152 -4.35 39.70 -3.07
C LYS A 152 -2.93 40.24 -3.16
N ASN A 153 -1.97 39.40 -3.56
CA ASN A 153 -0.58 39.81 -3.75
C ASN A 153 -0.46 40.85 -4.88
N SER A 154 -1.15 40.65 -6.00
CA SER A 154 -1.21 41.64 -7.08
C SER A 154 -1.78 42.98 -6.61
N GLU A 155 -2.90 42.95 -5.88
CA GLU A 155 -3.53 44.17 -5.34
C GLU A 155 -2.61 44.93 -4.37
N LEU A 156 -1.87 44.20 -3.51
CA LEU A 156 -0.90 44.79 -2.59
C LEU A 156 0.29 45.40 -3.33
N VAL A 157 0.80 44.73 -4.37
CA VAL A 157 1.89 45.25 -5.22
C VAL A 157 1.46 46.54 -5.92
N ASP A 158 0.24 46.59 -6.47
CA ASP A 158 -0.30 47.80 -7.11
C ASP A 158 -0.45 48.95 -6.11
N SER A 159 -0.97 48.66 -4.91
CA SER A 159 -1.10 49.62 -3.82
C SER A 159 0.26 50.17 -3.37
N LEU A 160 1.25 49.29 -3.22
CA LEU A 160 2.63 49.67 -2.86
C LEU A 160 3.26 50.57 -3.93
N HIS A 161 3.06 50.24 -5.20
CA HIS A 161 3.51 51.08 -6.32
C HIS A 161 2.86 52.47 -6.27
N ASP A 162 1.56 52.55 -5.95
CA ASP A 162 0.87 53.83 -5.85
C ASP A 162 1.37 54.66 -4.65
N LYS A 163 1.52 54.03 -3.48
CA LYS A 163 2.10 54.70 -2.30
C LYS A 163 3.53 55.15 -2.53
N SER A 164 4.34 54.37 -3.24
CA SER A 164 5.70 54.76 -3.62
C SER A 164 5.70 55.99 -4.54
N ARG A 165 4.77 56.06 -5.51
CA ARG A 165 4.60 57.25 -6.37
C ARG A 165 4.16 58.48 -5.56
N GLN A 166 3.21 58.32 -4.63
CA GLN A 166 2.76 59.40 -3.76
C GLN A 166 3.89 59.92 -2.86
N PHE A 167 4.66 59.00 -2.27
CA PHE A 167 5.82 59.32 -1.44
C PHE A 167 6.88 60.08 -2.24
N ALA A 168 7.23 59.62 -3.45
CA ALA A 168 8.19 60.31 -4.31
C ALA A 168 7.75 61.75 -4.64
N LYS A 169 6.45 61.98 -4.90
CA LYS A 169 5.90 63.33 -5.10
C LYS A 169 6.04 64.20 -3.85
N LEU A 170 5.69 63.65 -2.68
CA LEU A 170 5.77 64.36 -1.41
C LEU A 170 7.23 64.72 -1.07
N GLN A 171 8.14 63.78 -1.28
CA GLN A 171 9.58 63.98 -1.09
C GLN A 171 10.10 65.12 -1.98
N ALA A 172 9.74 65.12 -3.26
CA ALA A 172 10.14 66.19 -4.18
C ALA A 172 9.61 67.58 -3.74
N LEU A 173 8.38 67.64 -3.21
CA LEU A 173 7.81 68.88 -2.65
C LEU A 173 8.53 69.32 -1.38
N TYR A 174 8.81 68.39 -0.47
CA TYR A 174 9.56 68.64 0.75
C TYR A 174 10.96 69.19 0.44
N ASP A 175 11.70 68.54 -0.47
CA ASP A 175 13.04 69.00 -0.88
C ASP A 175 13.01 70.37 -1.56
N LYS A 176 11.92 70.69 -2.27
CA LYS A 176 11.70 72.03 -2.85
C LYS A 176 11.47 73.07 -1.74
N LEU A 177 10.66 72.75 -0.74
CA LEU A 177 10.40 73.64 0.40
C LEU A 177 11.68 73.86 1.23
N LYS A 178 12.42 72.79 1.54
CA LYS A 178 13.70 72.83 2.25
C LYS A 178 14.71 73.71 1.53
N ARG A 179 14.86 73.56 0.19
CA ARG A 179 15.71 74.42 -0.63
C ARG A 179 15.29 75.89 -0.59
N LYS A 180 13.99 76.19 -0.66
CA LYS A 180 13.48 77.56 -0.56
C LYS A 180 13.77 78.18 0.81
N MET A 181 13.60 77.43 1.89
CA MET A 181 13.89 77.93 3.24
C MET A 181 15.39 78.18 3.43
N LEU A 182 16.25 77.29 2.94
CA LEU A 182 17.71 77.50 2.96
C LEU A 182 18.10 78.74 2.15
N LEU A 183 17.58 78.90 0.94
CA LEU A 183 17.82 80.07 0.10
C LEU A 183 17.26 81.35 0.74
N GLY A 184 16.08 81.30 1.37
CA GLY A 184 15.51 82.43 2.10
C GLY A 184 16.35 82.84 3.32
N SER A 185 16.90 81.87 4.05
CA SER A 185 17.84 82.15 5.14
C SER A 185 19.16 82.75 4.65
N MET A 186 19.67 82.32 3.49
CA MET A 186 20.85 82.90 2.86
C MET A 186 20.58 84.30 2.28
N GLN A 187 19.39 84.52 1.70
CA GLN A 187 18.96 85.82 1.18
C GLN A 187 18.79 86.81 2.32
N ASN A 188 18.16 86.40 3.43
CA ASN A 188 18.02 87.24 4.62
C ASN A 188 19.38 87.56 5.25
N ALA A 189 20.31 86.60 5.34
CA ALA A 189 21.67 86.86 5.82
C ALA A 189 22.46 87.79 4.86
N ALA A 190 22.27 87.66 3.55
CA ALA A 190 22.86 88.56 2.56
C ALA A 190 22.24 89.97 2.62
N ASP A 191 20.93 90.08 2.80
CA ASP A 191 20.22 91.35 2.98
C ASP A 191 20.57 92.02 4.32
N GLU A 192 20.89 91.25 5.37
CA GLU A 192 21.42 91.75 6.64
C GLU A 192 22.83 92.34 6.48
N ILE A 193 23.69 91.69 5.68
CA ILE A 193 25.02 92.20 5.30
C ILE A 193 24.92 93.47 4.45
N VAL A 194 23.94 93.54 3.54
CA VAL A 194 23.74 94.69 2.64
C VAL A 194 23.09 95.89 3.36
N ASN A 195 22.14 95.67 4.27
CA ASN A 195 21.43 96.74 4.99
C ASN A 195 22.16 97.22 6.26
N ASN A 196 23.17 96.50 6.75
CA ASN A 196 24.05 96.95 7.84
C ASN A 196 25.52 96.51 7.62
N PRO A 197 26.29 97.25 6.80
CA PRO A 197 27.66 96.87 6.43
C PRO A 197 28.69 96.95 7.58
N ASN A 198 28.32 97.39 8.79
CA ASN A 198 29.25 97.58 9.92
C ASN A 198 29.27 96.45 10.97
N SER A 199 28.71 95.27 10.70
CA SER A 199 28.85 94.12 11.62
C SER A 199 29.50 92.87 11.01
N ALA A 200 30.05 92.97 9.80
CA ALA A 200 30.79 91.89 9.15
C ALA A 200 32.20 91.69 9.76
N ALA A 201 32.26 91.32 11.03
CA ALA A 201 33.47 90.84 11.68
C ALA A 201 33.15 89.92 12.87
N ALA A 202 32.40 88.83 12.66
CA ALA A 202 32.54 87.59 13.43
C ALA A 202 31.62 86.49 12.90
N GLY A 203 32.20 85.31 12.60
CA GLY A 203 31.45 84.05 12.70
C GLY A 203 31.04 83.39 11.39
N GLY A 204 31.96 83.23 10.44
CA GLY A 204 31.77 82.32 9.32
C GLY A 204 32.63 81.06 9.47
N PHE A 205 32.03 79.94 9.89
CA PHE A 205 32.19 78.59 9.32
C PHE A 205 31.82 77.51 10.34
N GLU A 206 30.52 77.26 10.57
CA GLU A 206 30.12 76.03 11.27
C GLU A 206 28.70 75.54 10.97
N ILE A 207 28.22 75.53 9.72
CA ILE A 207 27.08 74.65 9.37
C ILE A 207 27.25 74.12 7.95
N LEU A 208 28.09 73.10 7.79
CA LEU A 208 28.00 72.20 6.64
C LEU A 208 28.41 70.78 7.02
N ASN A 209 27.83 70.22 8.09
CA ASN A 209 28.06 68.81 8.39
C ASN A 209 26.96 68.16 9.24
N THR A 210 25.70 68.14 8.74
CA THR A 210 24.65 67.33 9.39
C THR A 210 23.45 67.00 8.49
N SER A 211 23.64 66.73 7.19
CA SER A 211 22.51 66.27 6.33
C SER A 211 22.86 65.19 5.31
N LEU A 212 23.96 64.45 5.49
CA LEU A 212 24.32 63.32 4.60
C LEU A 212 24.33 61.94 5.31
N ALA A 213 23.82 61.85 6.55
CA ALA A 213 23.91 60.62 7.35
C ALA A 213 22.59 59.82 7.47
N SER A 214 21.52 60.15 6.75
CA SER A 214 20.22 59.48 6.94
C SER A 214 19.70 58.65 5.77
N ASP A 215 20.38 58.60 4.62
CA ASP A 215 19.94 57.78 3.47
C ASP A 215 20.58 56.39 3.46
N ARG A 216 20.36 55.63 4.53
CA ARG A 216 20.75 54.21 4.60
C ARG A 216 19.71 53.34 5.30
N ALA A 217 18.60 53.12 4.60
CA ALA A 217 17.67 51.97 4.67
C ALA A 217 16.46 52.41 3.85
N VAL A 218 16.13 51.86 2.69
CA VAL A 218 15.53 50.53 2.50
C VAL A 218 15.61 50.21 1.01
N ILE A 219 16.51 49.31 0.61
CA ILE A 219 16.32 48.45 -0.57
C ILE A 219 16.81 47.06 -0.16
N GLY A 220 16.01 46.39 0.67
CA GLY A 220 16.13 44.97 0.93
C GLY A 220 15.32 44.22 -0.11
N GLY A 221 15.91 44.00 -1.29
CA GLY A 221 15.38 43.08 -2.28
C GLY A 221 15.56 41.65 -1.79
N ASN A 222 14.45 40.92 -1.72
CA ASN A 222 14.39 39.49 -1.51
C ASN A 222 15.36 38.73 -2.43
N SER A 223 16.22 37.90 -1.84
CA SER A 223 16.67 36.65 -2.46
C SER A 223 16.78 35.58 -1.38
N LEU A 224 15.65 34.92 -1.13
CA LEU A 224 15.57 33.63 -0.45
C LEU A 224 14.77 32.70 -1.35
N TYR A 225 15.40 32.24 -2.42
CA TYR A 225 15.15 30.91 -2.95
C TYR A 225 16.30 30.03 -2.45
N ARG A 226 16.02 29.19 -1.46
CA ARG A 226 16.86 28.05 -1.13
C ARG A 226 15.99 26.80 -1.13
N GLU A 227 16.45 25.87 -1.96
CA GLU A 227 15.97 24.52 -2.19
C GLU A 227 15.87 23.70 -0.89
N HIS A 228 14.96 22.72 -0.89
CA HIS A 228 14.98 21.37 -0.31
C HIS A 228 13.51 20.90 -0.33
N SER A 229 13.12 19.72 -0.82
CA SER A 229 13.79 18.42 -0.75
C SER A 229 13.20 17.44 -1.77
N TYR A 230 14.11 16.72 -2.43
CA TYR A 230 13.88 15.41 -3.05
C TYR A 230 13.16 14.46 -2.07
N PHE A 231 12.13 13.77 -2.54
CA PHE A 231 11.60 12.56 -1.90
C PHE A 231 12.35 11.38 -2.52
N ASP A 232 13.17 10.70 -1.70
CA ASP A 232 13.69 9.37 -2.00
C ASP A 232 12.56 8.34 -1.89
N CYS A 233 12.47 7.48 -2.90
CA CYS A 233 11.62 6.30 -2.96
C CYS A 233 12.55 5.08 -2.99
N ASN A 234 12.54 4.29 -1.93
CA ASN A 234 13.05 2.91 -1.86
C ASN A 234 12.12 2.11 -0.94
#